data_AF-A0A8S4GE81-F1
#
_entry.id   AF-A0A8S4GE81-F1
#
_cell.length_a   1.000
_cell.length_b   1.000
_cell.length_c   1.000
_cell.angle_alpha   90.00
_cell.angle_beta   90.00
_cell.angle_gamma   90.00
#
_symmetry.space_group_name_H-M   'P 1'
#
loop_
_entity.id
_entity.type
_entity.pdbx_description
1 polymer ?
#
loop_
_entity_poly.entity_id
_entity_poly.type
_entity_poly.pdbx_seq_one_letter_code
_entity_poly.pdbx_strand_id
1 'polypeptide(L)'
;VVLFLIQTLNKKLVYELLSARPTALRHYVSFLQSEGKISELTDLLTMLGRSPEAAMYQYQHHVRAQGNNVDGLLRKLNNLLSNHFNQPGIDVNQAKIVTNYIKFLEWQKCAAVPALSNKSVMECLSHCCAHHWTETAGKIMSPLTLSQQQQITPLQYDWVVLNVHAKLKNWDIVESIFTRKNKCDKGENQTRFLFHLPGRLPSHFFIRNLQKQQNKNTQNPDNIFYEP
;
A
#
# COMPACT_ATOMS: atom_id res chain seq x y z
N VAL A 1 18.59 -28.06 -13.85
CA VAL A 1 17.78 -29.32 -13.87
C VAL A 1 16.29 -29.05 -14.06
N VAL A 2 15.61 -28.27 -13.21
CA VAL A 2 14.15 -28.02 -13.34
C VAL A 2 13.76 -27.45 -14.71
N LEU A 3 14.45 -26.40 -15.17
CA LEU A 3 14.18 -25.80 -16.50
C LEU A 3 14.38 -26.78 -17.66
N PHE A 4 15.40 -27.63 -17.57
CA PHE A 4 15.65 -28.68 -18.56
C PHE A 4 14.49 -29.67 -18.60
N LEU A 5 14.03 -30.16 -17.44
CA LEU A 5 12.90 -31.08 -17.35
C LEU A 5 11.62 -30.49 -17.95
N ILE A 6 11.36 -29.20 -17.73
CA ILE A 6 10.21 -28.49 -18.30
C ILE A 6 10.29 -28.42 -19.83
N GLN A 7 11.48 -28.24 -20.39
CA GLN A 7 11.70 -28.17 -21.84
C GLN A 7 11.61 -29.56 -22.50
N THR A 8 11.96 -30.63 -21.78
CA THR A 8 12.06 -31.98 -22.35
C THR A 8 10.85 -32.87 -22.12
N LEU A 9 10.05 -32.62 -21.08
CA LEU A 9 8.96 -33.51 -20.67
C LEU A 9 7.58 -32.92 -21.01
N ASN A 10 6.59 -33.80 -21.12
CA ASN A 10 5.20 -33.38 -21.23
C ASN A 10 4.78 -32.58 -19.98
N LYS A 11 4.09 -31.45 -20.19
CA LYS A 11 3.59 -30.56 -19.14
C LYS A 11 2.91 -31.32 -17.99
N LYS A 12 2.02 -32.28 -18.28
CA LYS A 12 1.31 -33.05 -17.24
C LYS A 12 2.28 -33.79 -16.30
N LEU A 13 3.27 -34.46 -16.87
CA LEU A 13 4.29 -35.20 -16.12
C LEU A 13 5.19 -34.27 -15.31
N VAL A 14 5.54 -33.11 -15.87
CA VAL A 14 6.29 -32.07 -15.16
C VAL A 14 5.52 -31.61 -13.93
N TYR A 15 4.22 -31.38 -14.03
CA TYR A 15 3.41 -30.93 -12.90
C TYR A 15 3.28 -31.99 -11.82
N GLU A 16 3.12 -33.27 -12.17
CA GLU A 16 3.15 -34.39 -11.22
C GLU A 16 4.51 -34.50 -10.50
N LEU A 17 5.62 -34.32 -11.22
CA LEU A 17 6.96 -34.36 -10.64
C LEU A 17 7.25 -33.17 -9.72
N LEU A 18 6.71 -31.99 -10.04
CA LEU A 18 6.85 -30.77 -9.24
C LEU A 18 5.94 -30.79 -8.01
N SER A 19 4.73 -31.36 -8.09
CA SER A 19 3.82 -31.50 -6.95
C SER A 19 4.44 -32.39 -5.86
N ALA A 20 5.15 -33.44 -6.26
CA ALA A 20 5.89 -34.33 -5.34
C ALA A 20 7.15 -33.67 -4.72
N ARG A 21 7.61 -32.53 -5.23
CA ARG A 21 8.88 -31.87 -4.82
C ARG A 21 8.67 -30.38 -4.51
N PRO A 22 8.16 -30.02 -3.32
CA PRO A 22 7.77 -28.64 -2.98
C PRO A 22 8.92 -27.62 -3.08
N THR A 23 10.15 -28.01 -2.77
CA THR A 23 11.33 -27.13 -2.89
C THR A 23 11.59 -26.75 -4.34
N ALA A 24 11.56 -27.72 -5.26
CA ALA A 24 11.75 -27.48 -6.69
C ALA A 24 10.63 -26.61 -7.28
N LEU A 25 9.38 -26.89 -6.87
CA LEU A 25 8.22 -26.07 -7.23
C LEU A 25 8.38 -24.62 -6.78
N ARG A 26 8.81 -24.37 -5.53
CA ARG A 26 9.02 -23.02 -5.01
C ARG A 26 10.08 -22.25 -5.82
N HIS A 27 11.19 -22.90 -6.16
CA HIS A 27 12.22 -22.29 -7.01
C HIS A 27 11.68 -21.98 -8.41
N TYR A 28 10.85 -22.86 -8.98
CA TYR A 28 10.27 -22.62 -10.29
C TYR A 28 9.23 -21.49 -10.28
N VAL A 29 8.37 -21.44 -9.27
CA VAL A 29 7.44 -20.31 -9.05
C VAL A 29 8.20 -19.00 -8.94
N SER A 30 9.27 -18.97 -8.13
CA SER A 30 10.11 -17.78 -7.97
C SER A 30 10.78 -17.35 -9.28
N PHE A 31 11.23 -18.32 -10.09
CA PHE A 31 11.77 -18.06 -11.42
C PHE A 31 10.72 -17.46 -12.38
N LEU A 32 9.51 -18.02 -12.44
CA LEU A 32 8.45 -17.48 -13.29
C LEU A 32 8.04 -16.07 -12.88
N GLN A 33 8.08 -15.76 -11.58
CA GLN A 33 7.84 -14.41 -11.08
C GLN A 33 8.92 -13.42 -11.50
N SER A 34 10.21 -13.79 -11.37
CA SER A 34 11.32 -12.91 -11.75
C SER A 34 11.34 -12.63 -13.25
N GLU A 35 10.99 -13.62 -14.06
CA GLU A 35 10.91 -13.49 -15.52
C GLU A 35 9.61 -12.84 -16.02
N GLY A 36 8.66 -12.55 -15.13
CA GLY A 36 7.36 -11.96 -15.50
C GLY A 36 6.44 -12.89 -16.30
N LYS A 37 6.69 -14.22 -16.29
CA LYS A 37 5.93 -15.24 -17.03
C LYS A 37 4.64 -15.63 -16.30
N ILE A 38 3.74 -14.66 -16.17
CA ILE A 38 2.55 -14.80 -15.33
C ILE A 38 1.55 -15.82 -15.87
N SER A 39 1.38 -15.93 -17.20
CA SER A 39 0.51 -16.95 -17.80
C SER A 39 0.96 -18.37 -17.44
N GLU A 40 2.24 -18.67 -17.62
CA GLU A 40 2.82 -19.98 -17.28
C GLU A 40 2.70 -20.27 -15.77
N LEU A 41 2.89 -19.24 -14.92
CA LEU A 41 2.75 -19.35 -13.48
C LEU A 41 1.30 -19.66 -13.07
N THR A 42 0.33 -18.99 -13.70
CA THR A 42 -1.09 -19.18 -13.38
C THR A 42 -1.58 -20.54 -13.83
N ASP A 43 -1.14 -21.01 -15.00
CA ASP A 43 -1.47 -22.33 -15.52
C ASP A 43 -0.91 -23.42 -14.60
N LEU A 44 0.36 -23.28 -14.19
CA LEU A 44 1.02 -24.18 -13.23
C LEU A 44 0.23 -24.27 -11.93
N LEU A 45 -0.09 -23.13 -11.31
CA LEU A 45 -0.78 -23.11 -10.02
C LEU A 45 -2.21 -23.62 -10.12
N THR A 46 -2.92 -23.31 -11.20
CA THR A 46 -4.28 -23.81 -11.45
C THR A 46 -4.28 -25.32 -11.60
N MET A 47 -3.30 -25.89 -12.32
CA MET A 47 -3.20 -27.34 -12.52
C MET A 47 -2.80 -28.10 -11.24
N LEU A 48 -2.13 -27.41 -10.31
CA LEU A 48 -1.83 -27.92 -8.97
C LEU A 48 -2.99 -27.72 -7.98
N GLY A 49 -4.15 -27.22 -8.43
CA GLY A 49 -5.31 -26.93 -7.56
C GLY A 49 -5.14 -25.69 -6.68
N ARG A 50 -4.10 -24.88 -6.90
CA ARG A 50 -3.77 -23.66 -6.15
C ARG A 50 -4.33 -22.41 -6.83
N SER A 51 -5.58 -22.49 -7.29
CA SER A 51 -6.27 -21.40 -8.01
C SER A 51 -6.34 -20.07 -7.24
N PRO A 52 -6.54 -20.03 -5.90
CA PRO A 52 -6.54 -18.77 -5.15
C PRO A 52 -5.20 -18.05 -5.22
N GLU A 53 -4.10 -18.80 -5.15
CA GLU A 53 -2.75 -18.25 -5.25
C GLU A 53 -2.44 -17.76 -6.66
N ALA A 54 -2.89 -18.49 -7.69
CA ALA A 54 -2.80 -18.04 -9.08
C ALA A 54 -3.47 -16.67 -9.27
N ALA A 55 -4.68 -16.50 -8.72
CA ALA A 55 -5.43 -15.24 -8.81
C ALA A 55 -4.68 -14.09 -8.10
N MET A 56 -4.06 -14.34 -6.96
CA MET A 56 -3.27 -13.32 -6.26
C MET A 56 -2.01 -12.90 -7.03
N TYR A 57 -1.34 -13.82 -7.74
CA TYR A 57 -0.22 -13.43 -8.61
C TYR A 57 -0.68 -12.62 -9.82
N GLN A 58 -1.84 -12.94 -10.41
CA GLN A 58 -2.43 -12.12 -11.47
C GLN A 58 -2.75 -10.71 -10.96
N TYR A 59 -3.37 -10.61 -9.78
CA TYR A 59 -3.63 -9.33 -9.12
C TYR A 59 -2.34 -8.50 -8.98
N GLN A 60 -1.30 -9.06 -8.36
CA GLN A 60 -0.03 -8.36 -8.16
C GLN A 60 0.62 -7.92 -9.47
N HIS A 61 0.59 -8.78 -10.49
CA HIS A 61 1.12 -8.44 -11.80
C HIS A 61 0.32 -7.31 -12.46
N HIS A 62 -1.01 -7.37 -12.43
CA HIS A 62 -1.84 -6.31 -12.99
C HIS A 62 -1.55 -4.96 -12.34
N VAL A 63 -1.43 -4.90 -11.01
CA VAL A 63 -1.12 -3.65 -10.30
C VAL A 63 0.25 -3.10 -10.72
N ARG A 64 1.27 -3.96 -10.81
CA ARG A 64 2.65 -3.56 -11.14
C ARG A 64 2.84 -3.18 -12.61
N ALA A 65 2.22 -3.91 -13.54
CA ALA A 65 2.46 -3.77 -14.97
C ALA A 65 1.62 -2.67 -15.64
N GLN A 66 0.54 -2.21 -15.00
CA GLN A 66 -0.45 -1.35 -15.66
C GLN A 66 -0.01 0.12 -15.84
N GLY A 67 0.98 0.60 -15.09
CA GLY A 67 1.41 2.00 -15.11
C GLY A 67 0.27 2.94 -14.65
N ASN A 68 0.09 4.07 -15.33
CA ASN A 68 -0.89 5.10 -14.91
C ASN A 68 -2.31 4.89 -15.46
N ASN A 69 -2.57 3.81 -16.19
CA ASN A 69 -3.88 3.56 -16.81
C ASN A 69 -4.87 2.92 -15.81
N VAL A 70 -5.51 3.76 -15.00
CA VAL A 70 -6.48 3.36 -13.95
C VAL A 70 -7.70 2.66 -14.54
N ASP A 71 -8.27 3.13 -15.65
CA ASP A 71 -9.44 2.49 -16.27
C ASP A 71 -9.15 1.06 -16.75
N GLY A 72 -8.00 0.87 -17.38
CA GLY A 72 -7.56 -0.45 -17.78
C GLY A 72 -7.28 -1.36 -16.58
N LEU A 73 -6.79 -0.81 -15.46
CA LEU A 73 -6.58 -1.55 -14.22
C LEU A 73 -7.91 -2.01 -13.64
N LEU A 74 -8.86 -1.09 -13.51
CA LEU A 74 -10.20 -1.35 -13.01
C LEU A 74 -10.88 -2.46 -13.79
N ARG A 75 -10.81 -2.43 -15.13
CA ARG A 75 -11.38 -3.49 -15.97
C ARG A 75 -10.75 -4.85 -15.68
N LYS A 76 -9.42 -4.92 -15.60
CA LYS A 76 -8.70 -6.18 -15.31
C LYS A 76 -9.03 -6.71 -13.92
N LEU A 77 -9.05 -5.85 -12.90
CA LEU A 77 -9.31 -6.26 -11.53
C LEU A 77 -10.77 -6.65 -11.29
N ASN A 78 -11.74 -5.97 -11.91
CA ASN A 78 -13.15 -6.38 -11.86
C ASN A 78 -13.35 -7.75 -12.51
N ASN A 79 -12.72 -8.01 -13.66
CA ASN A 79 -12.75 -9.32 -14.29
C ASN A 79 -12.14 -10.40 -13.39
N LEU A 80 -10.99 -10.10 -12.76
CA LEU A 80 -10.33 -11.01 -11.84
C LEU A 80 -11.19 -11.32 -10.60
N LEU A 81 -11.84 -10.30 -10.02
CA LEU A 81 -12.76 -10.43 -8.90
C LEU A 81 -13.95 -11.34 -9.25
N SER A 82 -14.58 -11.09 -10.39
CA SER A 82 -15.73 -11.87 -10.85
C SER A 82 -15.38 -13.33 -11.16
N ASN A 83 -14.25 -13.57 -11.80
CA ASN A 83 -13.87 -14.91 -12.27
C ASN A 83 -13.30 -15.79 -11.16
N HIS A 84 -12.53 -15.19 -10.25
CA HIS A 84 -11.85 -15.93 -9.19
C HIS A 84 -12.48 -15.64 -7.85
N PHE A 85 -12.34 -14.42 -7.32
CA PHE A 85 -12.62 -14.13 -5.91
C PHE A 85 -14.09 -14.24 -5.46
N ASN A 86 -15.05 -14.29 -6.38
CA ASN A 86 -16.47 -14.54 -6.08
C ASN A 86 -16.85 -16.03 -6.01
N GLN A 87 -15.90 -16.95 -6.22
CA GLN A 87 -16.16 -18.39 -6.18
C GLN A 87 -16.19 -18.93 -4.73
N PRO A 88 -17.03 -19.94 -4.44
CA PRO A 88 -17.08 -20.57 -3.13
C PRO A 88 -15.75 -21.27 -2.79
N GLY A 89 -15.24 -21.05 -1.57
CA GLY A 89 -13.99 -21.65 -1.08
C GLY A 89 -12.76 -20.75 -1.11
N ILE A 90 -12.90 -19.48 -1.46
CA ILE A 90 -11.80 -18.50 -1.45
C ILE A 90 -11.67 -17.81 -0.09
N ASP A 91 -10.42 -17.45 0.24
CA ASP A 91 -10.11 -16.64 1.41
C ASP A 91 -10.79 -15.27 1.32
N VAL A 92 -11.72 -15.04 2.25
CA VAL A 92 -12.46 -13.79 2.42
C VAL A 92 -11.53 -12.59 2.51
N ASN A 93 -10.33 -12.75 3.09
CA ASN A 93 -9.35 -11.67 3.22
C ASN A 93 -8.76 -11.28 1.86
N GLN A 94 -8.46 -12.25 0.99
CA GLN A 94 -7.94 -11.96 -0.35
C GLN A 94 -8.99 -11.22 -1.19
N ALA A 95 -10.24 -11.66 -1.16
CA ALA A 95 -11.34 -10.97 -1.84
C ALA A 95 -11.53 -9.54 -1.31
N LYS A 96 -11.43 -9.34 0.01
CA LYS A 96 -11.48 -8.00 0.64
C LYS A 96 -10.35 -7.09 0.17
N ILE A 97 -9.12 -7.58 0.09
CA ILE A 97 -7.96 -6.80 -0.39
C ILE A 97 -8.24 -6.28 -1.80
N VAL A 98 -8.64 -7.17 -2.73
CA VAL A 98 -8.92 -6.80 -4.12
C VAL A 98 -10.10 -5.83 -4.22
N THR A 99 -11.18 -6.09 -3.48
CA THR A 99 -12.37 -5.22 -3.45
C THR A 99 -12.05 -3.82 -2.93
N ASN A 100 -11.28 -3.72 -1.85
CA ASN A 100 -10.88 -2.43 -1.28
C ASN A 100 -10.00 -1.65 -2.26
N TYR A 101 -9.09 -2.34 -2.94
CA TYR A 101 -8.25 -1.70 -3.95
C TYR A 101 -9.05 -1.22 -5.17
N ILE A 102 -10.05 -1.98 -5.63
CA ILE A 102 -10.96 -1.53 -6.71
C ILE A 102 -11.70 -0.25 -6.29
N LYS A 103 -12.27 -0.20 -5.08
CA LYS A 103 -12.91 1.01 -4.55
C LYS A 103 -11.97 2.21 -4.48
N PHE A 104 -10.70 1.96 -4.14
CA PHE A 104 -9.68 3.01 -4.14
C PHE A 104 -9.35 3.51 -5.55
N LEU A 105 -9.25 2.62 -6.54
CA LEU A 105 -9.05 3.01 -7.93
C LEU A 105 -10.25 3.78 -8.50
N GLU A 106 -11.48 3.43 -8.10
CA GLU A 106 -12.68 4.20 -8.43
C GLU A 106 -12.60 5.63 -7.86
N TRP A 107 -12.12 5.76 -6.62
CA TRP A 107 -11.83 7.08 -6.03
C TRP A 107 -10.77 7.83 -6.85
N GLN A 108 -9.67 7.19 -7.25
CA GLN A 108 -8.63 7.83 -8.07
C GLN A 108 -9.16 8.30 -9.42
N LYS A 109 -10.04 7.52 -10.04
CA LYS A 109 -10.73 7.88 -11.28
C LYS A 109 -11.62 9.12 -11.07
N CYS A 110 -12.42 9.14 -10.01
CA CYS A 110 -13.31 10.27 -9.70
C CYS A 110 -12.54 11.53 -9.27
N ALA A 111 -11.40 11.38 -8.60
CA ALA A 111 -10.50 12.49 -8.24
C ALA A 111 -9.93 13.18 -9.48
N ALA A 112 -9.77 12.45 -10.59
CA ALA A 112 -9.31 12.96 -11.88
C ALA A 112 -7.96 13.72 -11.81
N VAL A 113 -7.08 13.35 -10.86
CA VAL A 113 -5.73 13.92 -10.72
C VAL A 113 -4.72 12.95 -11.34
N PRO A 114 -4.09 13.28 -12.50
CA PRO A 114 -3.16 12.38 -13.17
C PRO A 114 -1.94 12.00 -12.34
N ALA A 115 -1.50 12.90 -11.45
CA ALA A 115 -0.37 12.65 -10.55
C ALA A 115 -0.64 11.55 -9.51
N LEU A 116 -1.92 11.22 -9.27
CA LEU A 116 -2.36 10.21 -8.32
C LEU A 116 -2.71 8.87 -8.98
N SER A 117 -2.68 8.78 -10.30
CA SER A 117 -3.07 7.57 -11.02
C SER A 117 -2.16 6.38 -10.66
N ASN A 118 -2.77 5.30 -10.15
CA ASN A 118 -2.09 4.09 -9.68
C ASN A 118 -1.00 4.35 -8.62
N LYS A 119 -1.14 5.44 -7.84
CA LYS A 119 -0.29 5.71 -6.67
C LYS A 119 -0.83 5.03 -5.43
N SER A 120 0.02 4.89 -4.41
CA SER A 120 -0.40 4.32 -3.14
C SER A 120 -1.42 5.20 -2.41
N VAL A 121 -2.20 4.60 -1.50
CA VAL A 121 -3.11 5.33 -0.61
C VAL A 121 -2.37 6.40 0.20
N MET A 122 -1.14 6.10 0.63
CA MET A 122 -0.31 7.03 1.41
C MET A 122 0.15 8.24 0.60
N GLU A 123 0.55 8.05 -0.66
CA GLU A 123 0.87 9.17 -1.57
C GLU A 123 -0.37 10.01 -1.87
N CYS A 124 -1.52 9.38 -2.10
CA CYS A 124 -2.78 10.09 -2.34
C CYS A 124 -3.22 10.89 -1.11
N LEU A 125 -3.15 10.30 0.09
CA LEU A 125 -3.44 11.01 1.34
C LEU A 125 -2.48 12.18 1.56
N SER A 126 -1.19 11.98 1.30
CA SER A 126 -0.20 13.04 1.39
C SER A 126 -0.53 14.22 0.47
N HIS A 127 -0.95 13.94 -0.76
CA HIS A 127 -1.40 14.97 -1.70
C HIS A 127 -2.65 15.69 -1.22
N CYS A 128 -3.66 14.95 -0.73
CA CYS A 128 -4.86 15.54 -0.15
C CYS A 128 -4.53 16.46 1.03
N CYS A 129 -3.62 16.05 1.92
CA CYS A 129 -3.20 16.89 3.05
C CYS A 129 -2.46 18.16 2.60
N ALA A 130 -1.70 18.09 1.51
CA ALA A 130 -0.96 19.24 1.02
C ALA A 130 -1.86 20.29 0.34
N HIS A 131 -2.88 19.86 -0.40
CA HIS A 131 -3.67 20.75 -1.27
C HIS A 131 -5.12 20.96 -0.82
N HIS A 132 -5.69 20.03 -0.05
CA HIS A 132 -7.11 19.99 0.29
C HIS A 132 -7.36 19.92 1.81
N TRP A 133 -6.40 20.36 2.63
CA TRP A 133 -6.51 20.30 4.10
C TRP A 133 -7.74 21.00 4.67
N THR A 134 -8.12 22.14 4.10
CA THR A 134 -9.25 22.95 4.56
C THR A 134 -10.61 22.40 4.11
N GLU A 135 -10.62 21.35 3.31
CA GLU A 135 -11.87 20.75 2.83
C GLU A 135 -12.55 19.93 3.93
N THR A 136 -13.83 20.23 4.16
CA THR A 136 -14.66 19.49 5.10
C THR A 136 -14.91 18.05 4.64
N ALA A 137 -15.18 17.17 5.61
CA ALA A 137 -15.60 15.82 5.32
C ALA A 137 -16.84 15.83 4.41
N GLY A 138 -16.81 15.03 3.35
CA GLY A 138 -17.86 14.94 2.33
C GLY A 138 -17.35 15.27 0.93
N LYS A 139 -16.27 16.06 0.81
CA LYS A 139 -15.58 16.25 -0.48
C LYS A 139 -14.67 15.07 -0.77
N ILE A 140 -14.63 14.64 -2.04
CA ILE A 140 -13.86 13.47 -2.46
C ILE A 140 -12.35 13.59 -2.13
N MET A 141 -11.78 14.79 -2.28
CA MET A 141 -10.36 15.05 -2.01
C MET A 141 -10.06 15.43 -0.55
N SER A 142 -11.07 15.50 0.32
CA SER A 142 -10.84 15.80 1.74
C SER A 142 -9.99 14.67 2.36
N PRO A 143 -8.87 15.00 3.05
CA PRO A 143 -8.03 14.00 3.73
C PRO A 143 -8.82 13.12 4.70
N LEU A 144 -9.81 13.69 5.38
CA LEU A 144 -10.68 12.98 6.32
C LEU A 144 -11.57 11.96 5.61
N THR A 145 -12.17 12.35 4.48
CA THR A 145 -13.02 11.45 3.68
C THR A 145 -12.22 10.28 3.12
N LEU A 146 -11.04 10.54 2.56
CA LEU A 146 -10.15 9.49 2.06
C LEU A 146 -9.72 8.54 3.19
N SER A 147 -9.36 9.08 4.36
CA SER A 147 -8.97 8.28 5.54
C SER A 147 -10.09 7.36 6.01
N GLN A 148 -11.33 7.85 6.03
CA GLN A 148 -12.49 7.06 6.44
C GLN A 148 -12.81 5.96 5.42
N GLN A 149 -12.81 6.29 4.12
CA GLN A 149 -13.11 5.32 3.06
C GLN A 149 -12.08 4.19 2.98
N GLN A 150 -10.80 4.51 3.16
CA GLN A 150 -9.70 3.55 3.11
C GLN A 150 -9.36 2.92 4.47
N GLN A 151 -10.15 3.21 5.51
CA GLN A 151 -9.97 2.68 6.87
C GLN A 151 -8.54 2.89 7.42
N ILE A 152 -7.95 4.05 7.13
CA ILE A 152 -6.60 4.40 7.59
C ILE A 152 -6.65 4.58 9.11
N THR A 153 -5.70 3.96 9.81
CA THR A 153 -5.66 4.07 11.27
C THR A 153 -5.38 5.51 11.71
N PRO A 154 -5.95 5.97 12.84
CA PRO A 154 -5.71 7.34 13.31
C PRO A 154 -4.22 7.67 13.48
N LEU A 155 -3.41 6.70 13.91
CA LEU A 155 -1.98 6.87 14.06
C LEU A 155 -1.27 7.11 12.71
N GLN A 156 -1.60 6.32 11.68
CA GLN A 156 -1.05 6.51 10.33
C GLN A 156 -1.50 7.86 9.75
N TYR A 157 -2.77 8.23 9.96
CA TYR A 157 -3.30 9.51 9.52
C TYR A 157 -2.52 10.69 10.17
N ASP A 158 -2.42 10.71 11.50
CA ASP A 158 -1.70 11.75 12.24
C ASP A 158 -0.25 11.85 11.77
N TRP A 159 0.42 10.72 11.51
CA TRP A 159 1.80 10.70 11.03
C TRP A 159 1.95 11.30 9.63
N VAL A 160 1.04 11.00 8.69
CA VAL A 160 1.08 11.59 7.34
C VAL A 160 0.83 13.09 7.41
N VAL A 161 -0.20 13.52 8.15
CA VAL A 161 -0.53 14.94 8.34
C VAL A 161 0.67 15.69 8.92
N LEU A 162 1.28 15.14 9.98
CA LEU A 162 2.47 15.74 10.62
C LEU A 162 3.60 15.94 9.61
N ASN A 163 3.94 14.90 8.85
CA ASN A 163 5.05 14.95 7.89
C ASN A 163 4.78 15.93 6.74
N VAL A 164 3.57 15.95 6.20
CA VAL A 164 3.19 16.84 5.09
C VAL A 164 3.23 18.29 5.56
N HIS A 165 2.57 18.62 6.67
CA HIS A 165 2.51 20.00 7.15
C HIS A 165 3.85 20.49 7.71
N ALA A 166 4.68 19.61 8.28
CA ALA A 166 6.06 19.97 8.63
C ALA A 166 6.89 20.33 7.39
N LYS A 167 6.79 19.56 6.31
CA LYS A 167 7.46 19.88 5.03
C LYS A 167 6.97 21.20 4.43
N LEU A 168 5.68 21.50 4.56
CA LEU A 168 5.07 22.76 4.15
C LEU A 168 5.30 23.92 5.13
N LYS A 169 6.02 23.68 6.24
CA LYS A 169 6.29 24.65 7.32
C LYS A 169 5.02 25.27 7.93
N ASN A 170 3.90 24.53 7.89
CA ASN A 170 2.65 24.94 8.48
C ASN A 170 2.59 24.52 9.95
N TRP A 171 3.29 25.29 10.79
CA TRP A 171 3.49 24.96 12.20
C TRP A 171 2.22 25.02 13.04
N ASP A 172 1.25 25.86 12.66
CA ASP A 172 -0.03 25.98 13.36
C ASP A 172 -0.80 24.65 13.33
N ILE A 173 -0.84 24.00 12.16
CA ILE A 173 -1.47 22.67 12.02
C ILE A 173 -0.67 21.62 12.80
N VAL A 174 0.66 21.64 12.71
CA VAL A 174 1.52 20.70 13.43
C VAL A 174 1.28 20.79 14.93
N GLU A 175 1.23 21.99 15.50
CA GLU A 175 0.94 22.22 16.91
C GLU A 175 -0.49 21.81 17.29
N SER A 176 -1.46 22.02 16.40
CA SER A 176 -2.86 21.58 16.63
C SER A 176 -2.99 20.07 16.83
N ILE A 177 -2.12 19.25 16.24
CA ILE A 177 -2.15 17.79 16.37
C ILE A 177 -1.72 17.38 17.79
N PHE A 178 -0.68 18.02 18.32
CA PHE A 178 -0.19 17.77 19.68
C PHE A 178 -1.12 18.31 20.77
N THR A 179 -1.86 19.39 20.49
CA THR A 179 -2.75 20.03 21.47
C THR A 179 -4.15 19.42 21.49
N ARG A 180 -4.67 18.91 20.36
CA ARG A 180 -5.98 18.23 20.29
C ARG A 180 -6.06 16.99 21.19
N LYS A 181 -4.94 16.28 21.39
CA LYS A 181 -4.89 15.05 22.21
C LYS A 181 -4.90 15.31 23.71
N ASN A 182 -4.65 16.54 24.15
CA ASN A 182 -4.56 16.89 25.57
C ASN A 182 -5.93 17.22 26.20
N LYS A 183 -7.00 17.30 25.40
CA LYS A 183 -8.33 17.71 25.89
C LYS A 183 -9.24 16.54 26.31
N CYS A 184 -8.87 15.29 25.98
CA CYS A 184 -9.64 14.09 26.34
C CYS A 184 -8.98 13.14 27.35
N ASP A 185 -7.73 13.36 27.77
CA ASP A 185 -7.06 12.50 28.75
C ASP A 185 -7.20 13.07 30.18
N LYS A 186 -8.42 12.95 30.74
CA LYS A 186 -8.61 12.80 32.18
C LYS A 186 -8.90 11.32 32.46
N GLY A 187 -7.85 10.51 32.47
CA GLY A 187 -7.94 9.09 32.80
C GLY A 187 -7.16 8.22 31.83
N GLU A 188 -5.98 7.78 32.28
CA GLU A 188 -5.33 6.53 31.89
C GLU A 188 -5.23 6.18 30.38
N ASN A 189 -4.15 6.65 29.74
CA ASN A 189 -3.18 5.84 28.99
C ASN A 189 -2.25 6.74 28.17
N GLN A 190 -1.26 7.29 28.89
CA GLN A 190 -0.29 8.25 28.41
C GLN A 190 0.84 7.57 27.59
N THR A 191 0.50 6.81 26.52
CA THR A 191 1.51 6.01 25.81
C THR A 191 1.16 5.68 24.35
N ARG A 192 0.91 6.70 23.50
CA ARG A 192 0.91 6.48 22.04
C ARG A 192 1.81 7.40 21.22
N PHE A 193 2.47 8.36 21.85
CA PHE A 193 3.55 9.15 21.25
C PHE A 193 4.75 9.25 22.20
N LEU A 194 5.20 8.12 22.77
CA LEU A 194 6.53 8.05 23.38
C LEU A 194 7.54 7.73 22.27
N PHE A 195 7.96 8.75 21.53
CA PHE A 195 9.39 8.81 21.25
C PHE A 195 10.06 8.82 22.63
N HIS A 196 10.88 7.81 22.93
CA HIS A 196 11.72 7.79 24.13
C HIS A 196 12.72 8.95 24.04
N LEU A 197 12.28 10.15 24.42
CA LEU A 197 13.13 11.30 24.66
C LEU A 197 13.02 11.63 26.16
N PRO A 198 14.14 11.66 26.89
CA PRO A 198 14.12 11.97 28.31
C PRO A 198 13.75 13.45 28.47
N GLY A 199 12.70 13.70 29.26
CA GLY A 199 12.35 15.03 29.74
C GLY A 199 11.14 15.65 29.04
N ARG A 200 10.15 16.05 29.85
CA ARG A 200 9.09 17.00 29.49
C ARG A 200 9.74 18.27 28.94
N LEU A 201 9.76 18.43 27.62
CA LEU A 201 10.07 19.72 26.99
C LEU A 201 8.79 20.30 26.37
N PRO A 202 8.55 21.62 26.53
CA PRO A 202 7.40 22.30 25.92
C PRO A 202 7.34 22.08 24.39
N SER A 203 6.14 22.05 23.81
CA SER A 203 5.89 21.86 22.36
C SER A 203 6.81 22.71 21.48
N HIS A 204 7.05 23.95 21.89
CA HIS A 204 7.93 24.91 21.23
C HIS A 204 9.42 24.46 21.13
N PHE A 205 9.92 23.68 22.10
CA PHE A 205 11.28 23.12 22.07
C PHE A 205 11.41 21.96 21.09
N PHE A 206 10.36 21.12 20.97
CA PHE A 206 10.32 20.02 20.01
C PHE A 206 10.24 20.55 18.57
N ILE A 207 9.41 21.56 18.33
CA ILE A 207 9.31 22.25 17.03
C ILE A 207 10.65 22.86 16.62
N ARG A 208 11.35 23.55 17.55
CA ARG A 208 12.69 24.09 17.28
C ARG A 208 13.72 23.00 16.97
N ASN A 209 13.64 21.84 17.63
CA ASN A 209 14.54 20.72 17.35
C ASN A 209 14.23 20.05 16.00
N LEU A 210 12.96 19.87 15.63
CA LEU A 210 12.57 19.39 14.30
C LEU A 210 12.99 20.36 13.19
N GLN A 211 12.81 21.68 13.41
CA GLN A 211 13.31 22.72 12.50
C GLN A 211 14.84 22.65 12.33
N LYS A 212 15.58 22.44 13.43
CA LYS A 212 17.05 22.25 13.39
C LYS A 212 17.46 20.98 12.63
N GLN A 213 16.72 19.88 12.76
CA GLN A 213 17.00 18.64 12.05
C GLN A 213 16.69 18.75 10.55
N GLN A 214 15.59 19.42 10.15
CA GLN A 214 15.29 19.67 8.74
C GLN A 214 16.29 20.62 8.07
N ASN A 215 16.77 21.64 8.79
CA ASN A 215 17.80 22.55 8.27
C ASN A 215 19.16 21.85 8.08
N LYS A 216 19.46 20.78 8.85
CA LYS A 216 20.67 19.96 8.64
C LYS A 216 20.55 19.05 7.42
N ASN A 217 19.37 18.46 7.16
CA ASN A 217 19.14 17.61 5.99
C ASN A 217 19.06 18.38 4.66
N THR A 218 18.83 19.69 4.68
CA THR A 218 18.87 20.55 3.48
C THR A 218 20.29 20.99 3.10
N GLN A 219 21.29 20.75 3.96
CA GLN A 219 22.70 21.03 3.68
C GLN A 219 23.50 19.81 3.21
N ASN A 220 22.90 18.62 3.13
CA ASN A 220 23.56 17.43 2.60
C ASN A 220 22.54 16.50 1.87
N PRO A 221 22.49 16.51 0.53
CA PRO A 221 21.51 15.76 -0.25
C PRO A 221 21.79 14.24 -0.35
N ASP A 222 22.93 13.74 0.12
CA ASP A 222 23.36 12.36 -0.12
C ASP A 222 22.90 11.32 0.91
N ASN A 223 21.89 11.64 1.74
CA ASN A 223 21.34 10.69 2.70
C ASN A 223 19.82 10.57 2.57
N ILE A 224 19.37 10.09 1.41
CA ILE A 224 18.05 9.46 1.28
C ILE A 224 18.30 7.95 1.22
N PHE A 225 18.11 7.35 2.39
CA PHE A 225 18.19 5.93 2.65
C PHE A 225 17.37 5.13 1.62
N TYR A 226 18.07 4.19 0.97
CA TYR A 226 17.48 3.00 0.38
C TYR A 226 16.82 2.14 1.48
N GLU A 227 15.73 1.51 1.07
CA GLU A 227 14.92 0.42 1.67
C GLU A 227 15.67 -0.62 2.54
N PRO A 228 14.97 -1.44 3.37
CA PRO A 228 13.76 -2.21 3.02
C PRO A 228 12.50 -1.92 3.86
#